data_AF-A0A2E0ZLM7-F1
#
_entry.id   AF-A0A2E0ZLM7-F1
#
_cell.length_a   1.000
_cell.length_b   1.000
_cell.length_c   1.000
_cell.angle_alpha   90.00
_cell.angle_beta   90.00
_cell.angle_gamma   90.00
#
_symmetry.space_group_name_H-M   'P 1'
#
loop_
_entity.id
_entity.type
_entity.pdbx_description
1 polymer ?
#
loop_
_entity_poly.entity_id
_entity_poly.type
_entity_poly.pdbx_seq_one_letter_code
_entity_poly.pdbx_strand_id
1 'polypeptide(L)'
;MIKNRLFGSAKLRLLAVLAAIVLALTGLSLKPTTPTTAQDMPLPIAPPDAEAGLAIYNERCVVCHGEMGDGQGPQALQAGLEPTAFSDPNYKLTAVPPTMFDAISNGNLTAGMPPFGAASSDPLNDADIWNLIALAYSYSTRPADIAAGEALATELEADTASWPGLDYWFSRSNEMILAELESEDVLGVDVSGLSDEEKLALIDYGRSLHYNYTDPLAAFAPVELATINGSVINGTTNEAITEGEVRLRAFTVQLEEMYSETTTVNDDGSFEFQVENVPSDWVFLADFAYGDLTFNSNAVQVTNAEPVAQMPLFVFDTTADPSVIAIDRLHMILTFAEGRLMVSELYVYTNLATAVFVGESGDFDEGTVEVGLPTGAENVSFQRGFGTSLDSFIPATEFIQTDTGWADTVPLRPGSGSLNLLVSYDLPYDDGLLLAHPLPYPVTSASAIMANAGVDVTDESWVSQGAQSTGSGSFVSYINTELANADALNLTLDGRPTQITDAAGNALPVRNQTTELIVGGVALVAMLAVGFFLVQRWRTALVGPTDAVTISQPRTAAPPRQPAPSTSDDKKALLQAIAELDEAYEAGEIEEEEYQQQRQELKARLTAVWH
;
A
#
# COMPACT_ATOMS: atom_id res chain seq x y z
N MET A 1 -57.48 20.89 64.01
CA MET A 1 -56.75 19.67 63.58
C MET A 1 -57.20 19.33 62.18
N ILE A 2 -56.28 19.53 61.24
CA ILE A 2 -56.53 19.64 59.80
C ILE A 2 -56.55 18.24 59.16
N LYS A 3 -57.54 18.04 58.28
CA LYS A 3 -57.75 16.88 57.42
C LYS A 3 -56.72 16.85 56.28
N ASN A 4 -56.04 15.72 56.06
CA ASN A 4 -55.39 15.35 54.79
C ASN A 4 -55.88 13.92 54.45
N ARG A 5 -56.87 13.75 53.57
CA ARG A 5 -56.82 13.73 52.09
C ARG A 5 -56.05 12.54 51.52
N LEU A 6 -56.84 11.55 51.12
CA LEU A 6 -56.58 10.52 50.13
C LEU A 6 -56.02 11.11 48.82
N PHE A 7 -54.82 10.68 48.44
CA PHE A 7 -54.28 10.60 47.08
C PHE A 7 -53.15 9.55 47.14
N GLY A 8 -53.12 8.45 46.41
CA GLY A 8 -54.07 7.94 45.43
C GLY A 8 -53.69 6.50 45.11
N SER A 9 -54.68 5.61 45.18
CA SER A 9 -54.69 4.24 44.65
C SER A 9 -54.32 4.13 43.17
N ALA A 10 -54.16 5.27 42.47
CA ALA A 10 -53.62 5.37 41.13
C ALA A 10 -52.11 5.05 41.04
N LYS A 11 -51.29 5.44 42.04
CA LYS A 11 -49.84 5.17 42.02
C LYS A 11 -49.53 3.67 42.21
N LEU A 12 -50.32 2.98 43.05
CA LEU A 12 -50.17 1.54 43.28
C LEU A 12 -50.63 0.70 42.07
N ARG A 13 -51.67 1.16 41.36
CA ARG A 13 -52.12 0.53 40.10
C ARG A 13 -51.14 0.78 38.95
N LEU A 14 -50.51 1.96 38.89
CA LEU A 14 -49.50 2.27 37.87
C LEU A 14 -48.22 1.44 38.08
N LEU A 15 -47.78 1.25 39.34
CA LEU A 15 -46.66 0.38 39.69
C LEU A 15 -46.93 -1.10 39.35
N ALA A 16 -48.16 -1.58 39.56
CA ALA A 16 -48.53 -2.95 39.19
C ALA A 16 -48.58 -3.16 37.65
N VAL A 17 -49.04 -2.15 36.90
CA VAL A 17 -49.06 -2.20 35.42
C VAL A 17 -47.64 -2.07 34.85
N LEU A 18 -46.78 -1.22 35.41
CA LEU A 18 -45.37 -1.13 35.03
C LEU A 18 -44.60 -2.41 35.35
N ALA A 19 -44.83 -3.04 36.50
CA ALA A 19 -44.23 -4.34 36.81
C ALA A 19 -44.70 -5.44 35.85
N ALA A 20 -45.99 -5.45 35.46
CA ALA A 20 -46.51 -6.40 34.47
C ALA A 20 -45.96 -6.15 33.05
N ILE A 21 -45.72 -4.88 32.68
CA ILE A 21 -45.11 -4.52 31.38
C ILE A 21 -43.62 -4.87 31.37
N VAL A 22 -42.89 -4.66 32.47
CA VAL A 22 -41.49 -5.08 32.60
C VAL A 22 -41.36 -6.61 32.56
N LEU A 23 -42.26 -7.37 33.22
CA LEU A 23 -42.32 -8.83 33.10
C LEU A 23 -42.75 -9.33 31.71
N ALA A 24 -43.62 -8.58 31.01
CA ALA A 24 -43.99 -8.90 29.64
C ALA A 24 -42.86 -8.58 28.63
N LEU A 25 -42.04 -7.55 28.89
CA LEU A 25 -40.89 -7.17 28.06
C LEU A 25 -39.65 -8.05 28.32
N THR A 26 -39.43 -8.50 29.56
CA THR A 26 -38.38 -9.50 29.85
C THR A 26 -38.77 -10.90 29.36
N GLY A 27 -40.06 -11.24 29.39
CA GLY A 27 -40.59 -12.46 28.76
C GLY A 27 -40.56 -12.45 27.22
N LEU A 28 -40.49 -11.27 26.58
CA LEU A 28 -40.37 -11.14 25.12
C LEU A 28 -38.91 -11.14 24.61
N SER A 29 -37.92 -11.02 25.49
CA SER A 29 -36.48 -11.03 25.13
C SER A 29 -35.79 -12.37 25.41
N LEU A 30 -36.53 -13.35 25.93
CA LEU A 30 -36.08 -14.74 26.08
C LEU A 30 -36.99 -15.63 25.24
N LYS A 31 -36.98 -15.43 23.92
CA LYS A 31 -37.21 -16.59 23.05
C LYS A 31 -36.04 -17.52 23.36
N PRO A 32 -36.26 -18.79 23.76
CA PRO A 32 -35.18 -19.75 23.64
C PRO A 32 -34.71 -19.63 22.20
N THR A 33 -33.44 -19.27 21.99
CA THR A 33 -32.78 -19.63 20.74
C THR A 33 -33.02 -21.11 20.62
N THR A 34 -33.97 -21.50 19.77
CA THR A 34 -34.00 -22.84 19.23
C THR A 34 -32.54 -23.12 18.90
N PRO A 35 -31.92 -24.19 19.42
CA PRO A 35 -30.61 -24.55 18.90
C PRO A 35 -30.77 -24.50 17.40
N THR A 36 -29.91 -23.71 16.73
CA THR A 36 -29.74 -23.81 15.29
C THR A 36 -29.72 -25.30 15.04
N THR A 37 -30.79 -25.80 14.41
CA THR A 37 -30.84 -27.19 13.99
C THR A 37 -29.55 -27.36 13.25
N ALA A 38 -28.65 -28.23 13.72
CA ALA A 38 -27.42 -28.54 13.01
C ALA A 38 -27.86 -28.70 11.56
N GLN A 39 -27.48 -27.74 10.71
CA GLN A 39 -27.84 -27.87 9.31
C GLN A 39 -27.17 -29.16 8.90
N ASP A 40 -27.96 -30.12 8.38
CA ASP A 40 -27.37 -31.27 7.69
C ASP A 40 -26.42 -30.67 6.66
N MET A 41 -25.12 -30.76 6.93
CA MET A 41 -24.10 -30.29 6.02
C MET A 41 -24.31 -31.08 4.73
N PRO A 42 -24.62 -30.42 3.60
CA PRO A 42 -25.01 -31.13 2.40
C PRO A 42 -23.79 -31.87 1.87
N LEU A 43 -23.79 -33.20 2.00
CA LEU A 43 -22.78 -34.05 1.37
C LEU A 43 -22.78 -33.84 -0.15
N PRO A 44 -21.63 -34.00 -0.82
CA PRO A 44 -21.57 -33.83 -2.27
C PRO A 44 -22.48 -34.86 -2.95
N ILE A 45 -23.29 -34.39 -3.90
CA ILE A 45 -24.24 -35.23 -4.66
C ILE A 45 -23.64 -35.78 -5.96
N ALA A 46 -22.43 -35.31 -6.31
CA ALA A 46 -21.62 -35.74 -7.44
C ALA A 46 -20.13 -35.65 -7.05
N PRO A 47 -19.25 -36.44 -7.69
CA PRO A 47 -17.80 -36.34 -7.46
C PRO A 47 -17.31 -34.90 -7.65
N PRO A 48 -16.65 -34.29 -6.66
CA PRO A 48 -16.07 -32.97 -6.81
C PRO A 48 -14.90 -32.97 -7.80
N ASP A 49 -14.50 -31.78 -8.26
CA ASP A 49 -13.44 -31.58 -9.24
C ASP A 49 -12.33 -30.68 -8.68
N ALA A 50 -11.16 -31.26 -8.40
CA ALA A 50 -10.04 -30.54 -7.82
C ALA A 50 -9.43 -29.52 -8.81
N GLU A 51 -9.50 -29.77 -10.12
CA GLU A 51 -9.05 -28.82 -11.16
C GLU A 51 -9.91 -27.55 -11.12
N ALA A 52 -11.24 -27.71 -11.04
CA ALA A 52 -12.16 -26.59 -10.87
C ALA A 52 -11.92 -25.88 -9.54
N GLY A 53 -11.60 -26.63 -8.48
CA GLY A 53 -11.18 -26.09 -7.18
C GLY A 53 -9.92 -25.23 -7.28
N LEU A 54 -8.91 -25.69 -8.04
CA LEU A 54 -7.64 -24.97 -8.22
C LEU A 54 -7.84 -23.59 -8.84
N ALA A 55 -8.73 -23.49 -9.85
CA ALA A 55 -9.07 -22.21 -10.45
C ALA A 55 -9.65 -21.22 -9.42
N ILE A 56 -10.59 -21.68 -8.58
CA ILE A 56 -11.19 -20.84 -7.52
C ILE A 56 -10.15 -20.48 -6.45
N TYR A 57 -9.31 -21.43 -6.07
CA TYR A 57 -8.27 -21.25 -5.06
C TYR A 57 -7.27 -20.17 -5.47
N ASN A 58 -6.82 -20.17 -6.72
CA ASN A 58 -5.90 -19.18 -7.26
C ASN A 58 -6.49 -17.77 -7.26
N GLU A 59 -7.81 -17.64 -7.47
CA GLU A 59 -8.49 -16.35 -7.47
C GLU A 59 -8.75 -15.83 -6.05
N ARG A 60 -9.07 -16.71 -5.09
CA ARG A 60 -9.70 -16.29 -3.82
C ARG A 60 -8.97 -16.69 -2.55
N CYS A 61 -8.08 -17.69 -2.61
CA CYS A 61 -7.52 -18.34 -1.42
C CYS A 61 -5.98 -18.24 -1.33
N VAL A 62 -5.27 -18.20 -2.46
CA VAL A 62 -3.79 -18.14 -2.54
C VAL A 62 -3.19 -17.01 -1.70
N VAL A 63 -3.85 -15.85 -1.68
CA VAL A 63 -3.34 -14.65 -0.99
C VAL A 63 -3.06 -14.89 0.51
N CYS A 64 -3.79 -15.83 1.13
CA CYS A 64 -3.57 -16.26 2.51
C CYS A 64 -2.94 -17.66 2.59
N HIS A 65 -3.43 -18.62 1.81
CA HIS A 65 -3.01 -20.03 1.95
C HIS A 65 -1.75 -20.42 1.14
N GLY A 66 -1.19 -19.51 0.33
CA GLY A 66 0.00 -19.74 -0.49
C GLY A 66 -0.29 -20.45 -1.80
N GLU A 67 0.58 -20.31 -2.80
CA GLU A 67 0.42 -20.98 -4.11
C GLU A 67 0.62 -22.51 -4.02
N MET A 68 1.47 -22.95 -3.08
CA MET A 68 1.75 -24.37 -2.83
C MET A 68 0.85 -24.95 -1.73
N GLY A 69 -0.18 -24.23 -1.29
CA GLY A 69 -1.05 -24.65 -0.18
C GLY A 69 -0.31 -24.81 1.15
N ASP A 70 0.81 -24.10 1.35
CA ASP A 70 1.69 -24.21 2.52
C ASP A 70 1.33 -23.26 3.67
N GLY A 71 0.27 -22.47 3.51
CA GLY A 71 -0.16 -21.47 4.49
C GLY A 71 0.68 -20.20 4.50
N GLN A 72 1.62 -20.03 3.56
CA GLN A 72 2.55 -18.90 3.52
C GLN A 72 2.14 -17.82 2.52
N GLY A 73 0.83 -17.56 2.39
CA GLY A 73 0.33 -16.50 1.51
C GLY A 73 0.81 -15.11 1.98
N PRO A 74 1.12 -14.18 1.06
CA PRO A 74 1.74 -12.90 1.39
C PRO A 74 0.91 -12.06 2.38
N GLN A 75 -0.42 -12.12 2.30
CA GLN A 75 -1.29 -11.40 3.23
C GLN A 75 -1.34 -12.05 4.61
N ALA A 76 -1.25 -13.39 4.69
CA ALA A 76 -1.19 -14.10 5.96
C ALA A 76 0.10 -13.76 6.70
N LEU A 77 1.25 -13.78 6.00
CA LEU A 77 2.55 -13.41 6.55
C LEU A 77 2.56 -11.97 7.06
N GLN A 78 2.01 -11.03 6.30
CA GLN A 78 1.89 -9.62 6.70
C GLN A 78 0.99 -9.44 7.93
N ALA A 79 -0.08 -10.22 8.03
CA ALA A 79 -1.04 -10.15 9.13
C ALA A 79 -0.64 -11.00 10.36
N GLY A 80 0.45 -11.79 10.27
CA GLY A 80 0.84 -12.74 11.32
C GLY A 80 -0.22 -13.84 11.54
N LEU A 81 -0.96 -14.19 10.48
CA LEU A 81 -1.92 -15.28 10.50
C LEU A 81 -1.21 -16.60 10.15
N GLU A 82 -1.75 -17.70 10.67
CA GLU A 82 -1.28 -19.06 10.38
C GLU A 82 -2.43 -19.86 9.75
N PRO A 83 -2.75 -19.64 8.46
CA PRO A 83 -3.72 -20.46 7.75
C PRO A 83 -3.26 -21.92 7.71
N THR A 84 -4.23 -22.82 7.54
CA THR A 84 -3.93 -24.24 7.37
C THR A 84 -3.03 -24.47 6.16
N ALA A 85 -1.94 -25.21 6.38
CA ALA A 85 -1.07 -25.76 5.35
C ALA A 85 -1.66 -27.07 4.80
N PHE A 86 -2.37 -26.98 3.68
CA PHE A 86 -2.97 -28.14 2.99
C PHE A 86 -1.93 -29.10 2.41
N SER A 87 -0.71 -28.62 2.13
CA SER A 87 0.40 -29.46 1.66
C SER A 87 1.11 -30.22 2.79
N ASP A 88 0.77 -29.98 4.06
CA ASP A 88 1.26 -30.80 5.18
C ASP A 88 0.65 -32.21 5.11
N PRO A 89 1.45 -33.28 4.98
CA PRO A 89 0.94 -34.65 4.98
C PRO A 89 0.17 -35.04 6.24
N ASN A 90 0.40 -34.37 7.38
CA ASN A 90 -0.34 -34.63 8.62
C ASN A 90 -1.75 -34.02 8.58
N TYR A 91 -1.97 -32.97 7.79
CA TYR A 91 -3.29 -32.35 7.69
C TYR A 91 -4.30 -33.32 7.07
N LYS A 92 -3.94 -34.04 5.98
CA LYS A 92 -4.85 -35.01 5.34
C LYS A 92 -5.36 -36.10 6.28
N LEU A 93 -4.55 -36.48 7.27
CA LEU A 93 -4.90 -37.49 8.26
C LEU A 93 -6.10 -37.05 9.11
N THR A 94 -6.11 -35.78 9.52
CA THR A 94 -7.08 -35.23 10.48
C THR A 94 -8.17 -34.38 9.80
N ALA A 95 -8.01 -34.05 8.52
CA ALA A 95 -8.97 -33.27 7.74
C ALA A 95 -10.34 -33.99 7.70
N VAL A 96 -11.39 -33.30 8.16
CA VAL A 96 -12.76 -33.80 8.13
C VAL A 96 -13.55 -32.96 7.12
N PRO A 97 -13.96 -33.52 5.97
CA PRO A 97 -14.52 -32.74 4.86
C PRO A 97 -15.74 -31.87 5.25
N PRO A 98 -16.72 -32.35 6.06
CA PRO A 98 -17.80 -31.49 6.54
C PRO A 98 -17.32 -30.30 7.38
N THR A 99 -16.31 -30.49 8.23
CA THR A 99 -15.72 -29.37 9.00
C THR A 99 -15.05 -28.35 8.09
N MET A 100 -14.42 -28.79 6.99
CA MET A 100 -13.86 -27.89 5.98
C MET A 100 -14.97 -27.13 5.24
N PHE A 101 -16.07 -27.81 4.91
CA PHE A 101 -17.24 -27.19 4.29
C PHE A 101 -17.82 -26.07 5.16
N ASP A 102 -17.97 -26.34 6.46
CA ASP A 102 -18.41 -25.33 7.44
C ASP A 102 -17.44 -24.16 7.53
N ALA A 103 -16.13 -24.42 7.62
CA ALA A 103 -15.10 -23.40 7.69
C ALA A 103 -15.07 -22.50 6.43
N ILE A 104 -15.22 -23.06 5.24
CA ILE A 104 -15.28 -22.29 3.98
C ILE A 104 -16.61 -21.51 3.91
N SER A 105 -17.72 -22.15 4.23
CA SER A 105 -19.05 -21.54 4.12
C SER A 105 -19.23 -20.38 5.09
N ASN A 106 -18.87 -20.59 6.36
CA ASN A 106 -19.13 -19.66 7.46
C ASN A 106 -17.91 -18.81 7.82
N GLY A 107 -16.74 -19.14 7.28
CA GLY A 107 -15.48 -18.47 7.61
C GLY A 107 -15.03 -18.79 9.04
N ASN A 108 -13.87 -18.22 9.40
CA ASN A 108 -13.38 -18.17 10.77
C ASN A 108 -12.83 -16.77 11.02
N LEU A 109 -13.70 -15.85 11.43
CA LEU A 109 -13.35 -14.45 11.64
C LEU A 109 -12.26 -14.27 12.70
N THR A 110 -12.16 -15.17 13.69
CA THR A 110 -11.10 -15.15 14.70
C THR A 110 -9.74 -15.46 14.07
N ALA A 111 -9.70 -16.36 13.08
CA ALA A 111 -8.50 -16.69 12.30
C ALA A 111 -8.33 -15.81 11.04
N GLY A 112 -9.15 -14.77 10.88
CA GLY A 112 -9.11 -13.87 9.72
C GLY A 112 -9.69 -14.44 8.42
N MET A 113 -10.28 -15.63 8.42
CA MET A 113 -10.89 -16.24 7.24
C MET A 113 -12.31 -15.71 7.03
N PRO A 114 -12.61 -15.03 5.90
CA PRO A 114 -13.96 -14.57 5.61
C PRO A 114 -14.91 -15.72 5.23
N PRO A 115 -16.24 -15.53 5.34
CA PRO A 115 -17.21 -16.51 4.85
C PRO A 115 -17.30 -16.49 3.32
N PHE A 116 -17.45 -17.67 2.71
CA PHE A 116 -17.67 -17.84 1.27
C PHE A 116 -19.01 -18.52 0.93
N GLY A 117 -19.81 -18.90 1.91
CA GLY A 117 -21.13 -19.50 1.70
C GLY A 117 -22.19 -18.47 1.31
N ALA A 118 -23.45 -18.93 1.21
CA ALA A 118 -24.58 -18.13 0.72
C ALA A 118 -24.85 -16.80 1.45
N ALA A 119 -24.35 -16.64 2.69
CA ALA A 119 -24.48 -15.40 3.45
C ALA A 119 -23.39 -14.36 3.15
N SER A 120 -22.37 -14.71 2.35
CA SER A 120 -21.26 -13.84 1.95
C SER A 120 -21.70 -12.81 0.90
N SER A 121 -20.97 -11.69 0.80
CA SER A 121 -21.15 -10.70 -0.26
C SER A 121 -20.73 -11.22 -1.63
N ASP A 122 -19.93 -12.28 -1.68
CA ASP A 122 -19.43 -12.91 -2.90
C ASP A 122 -19.45 -14.45 -2.73
N PRO A 123 -20.64 -15.07 -2.78
CA PRO A 123 -20.84 -16.46 -2.37
C PRO A 123 -20.36 -17.47 -3.42
N LEU A 124 -19.72 -18.53 -2.97
CA LEU A 124 -19.53 -19.80 -3.70
C LEU A 124 -20.79 -20.67 -3.54
N ASN A 125 -21.08 -21.49 -4.54
CA ASN A 125 -22.11 -22.51 -4.42
C ASN A 125 -21.54 -23.78 -3.74
N ASP A 126 -22.41 -24.67 -3.25
CA ASP A 126 -21.98 -25.88 -2.53
C ASP A 126 -21.02 -26.77 -3.35
N ALA A 127 -21.22 -26.89 -4.66
CA ALA A 127 -20.34 -27.68 -5.52
C ALA A 127 -18.93 -27.08 -5.61
N ASP A 128 -18.81 -25.75 -5.70
CA ASP A 128 -17.53 -25.04 -5.69
C ASP A 128 -16.78 -25.22 -4.37
N ILE A 129 -17.50 -25.23 -3.24
CA ILE A 129 -16.90 -25.50 -1.93
C ILE A 129 -16.40 -26.95 -1.86
N TRP A 130 -17.16 -27.91 -2.37
CA TRP A 130 -16.71 -29.30 -2.45
C TRP A 130 -15.51 -29.48 -3.39
N ASN A 131 -15.43 -28.72 -4.49
CA ASN A 131 -14.27 -28.68 -5.39
C ASN A 131 -13.01 -28.17 -4.65
N LEU A 132 -13.13 -27.11 -3.84
CA LEU A 132 -12.04 -26.63 -2.98
C LEU A 132 -11.59 -27.67 -1.94
N ILE A 133 -12.53 -28.43 -1.37
CA ILE A 133 -12.20 -29.50 -0.42
C ILE A 133 -11.43 -30.64 -1.12
N ALA A 134 -11.85 -31.03 -2.33
CA ALA A 134 -11.10 -32.00 -3.14
C ALA A 134 -9.69 -31.50 -3.48
N LEU A 135 -9.54 -30.22 -3.82
CA LEU A 135 -8.23 -29.60 -4.01
C LEU A 135 -7.37 -29.65 -2.73
N ALA A 136 -7.95 -29.35 -1.56
CA ALA A 136 -7.21 -29.37 -0.30
C ALA A 136 -6.64 -30.77 0.03
N TYR A 137 -7.35 -31.85 -0.30
CA TYR A 137 -6.78 -33.20 -0.26
C TYR A 137 -5.69 -33.39 -1.31
N SER A 138 -5.89 -32.87 -2.52
CA SER A 138 -4.91 -33.01 -3.61
C SER A 138 -3.54 -32.42 -3.28
N TYR A 139 -3.46 -31.34 -2.48
CA TYR A 139 -2.20 -30.77 -2.01
C TYR A 139 -1.36 -31.72 -1.14
N SER A 140 -1.98 -32.68 -0.45
CA SER A 140 -1.31 -33.61 0.48
C SER A 140 -1.37 -35.07 0.05
N THR A 141 -2.13 -35.39 -0.99
CA THR A 141 -2.16 -36.70 -1.66
C THR A 141 -1.28 -36.66 -2.91
N ARG A 142 -0.09 -37.27 -2.84
CA ARG A 142 0.87 -37.26 -3.96
C ARG A 142 0.45 -38.28 -5.03
N PRO A 143 0.78 -38.06 -6.32
CA PRO A 143 0.49 -39.02 -7.38
C PRO A 143 1.10 -40.42 -7.11
N ALA A 144 2.27 -40.46 -6.49
CA ALA A 144 2.94 -41.70 -6.11
C ALA A 144 2.18 -42.49 -5.04
N ASP A 145 1.51 -41.82 -4.10
CA ASP A 145 0.74 -42.46 -3.03
C ASP A 145 -0.53 -43.12 -3.61
N ILE A 146 -1.20 -42.43 -4.54
CA ILE A 146 -2.35 -42.97 -5.29
C ILE A 146 -1.92 -44.21 -6.09
N ALA A 147 -0.82 -44.10 -6.84
CA ALA A 147 -0.30 -45.21 -7.65
C ALA A 147 0.12 -46.42 -6.80
N ALA A 148 0.71 -46.18 -5.63
CA ALA A 148 1.04 -47.24 -4.68
C ALA A 148 -0.22 -47.95 -4.15
N GLY A 149 -1.26 -47.19 -3.82
CA GLY A 149 -2.55 -47.73 -3.39
C GLY A 149 -3.26 -48.53 -4.48
N GLU A 150 -3.23 -48.06 -5.73
CA GLU A 150 -3.79 -48.80 -6.88
C GLU A 150 -3.06 -50.13 -7.11
N ALA A 151 -1.72 -50.10 -7.08
CA ALA A 151 -0.91 -51.30 -7.23
C ALA A 151 -1.20 -52.32 -6.11
N LEU A 152 -1.30 -51.85 -4.86
CA LEU A 152 -1.61 -52.69 -3.72
C LEU A 152 -3.04 -53.25 -3.77
N ALA A 153 -4.03 -52.44 -4.14
CA ALA A 153 -5.41 -52.91 -4.33
C ALA A 153 -5.49 -54.01 -5.39
N THR A 154 -4.69 -53.87 -6.46
CA THR A 154 -4.57 -54.89 -7.51
C THR A 154 -3.92 -56.17 -6.99
N GLU A 155 -2.84 -56.07 -6.20
CA GLU A 155 -2.17 -57.22 -5.58
C GLU A 155 -3.10 -57.99 -4.63
N LEU A 156 -3.94 -57.26 -3.89
CA LEU A 156 -4.92 -57.84 -2.96
C LEU A 156 -6.18 -58.37 -3.64
N GLU A 157 -6.29 -58.25 -4.98
CA GLU A 157 -7.48 -58.60 -5.76
C GLU A 157 -8.76 -57.89 -5.25
N ALA A 158 -8.64 -56.64 -4.80
CA ALA A 158 -9.75 -55.87 -4.24
C ALA A 158 -10.81 -55.50 -5.30
N ASP A 159 -12.09 -55.69 -4.97
CA ASP A 159 -13.20 -55.18 -5.79
C ASP A 159 -13.50 -53.72 -5.41
N THR A 160 -12.78 -52.78 -6.05
CA THR A 160 -12.93 -51.34 -5.79
C THR A 160 -14.33 -50.80 -6.10
N ALA A 161 -15.13 -51.51 -6.91
CA ALA A 161 -16.52 -51.14 -7.15
C ALA A 161 -17.44 -51.44 -5.96
N SER A 162 -17.01 -52.32 -5.05
CA SER A 162 -17.71 -52.64 -3.79
C SER A 162 -17.32 -51.73 -2.62
N TRP A 163 -16.29 -50.89 -2.79
CA TRP A 163 -15.85 -49.96 -1.76
C TRP A 163 -16.95 -48.93 -1.45
N PRO A 164 -16.94 -48.35 -0.24
CA PRO A 164 -17.94 -47.35 0.15
C PRO A 164 -18.03 -46.19 -0.85
N GLY A 165 -19.23 -45.60 -0.96
CA GLY A 165 -19.51 -44.54 -1.92
C GLY A 165 -19.03 -43.14 -1.47
N LEU A 166 -19.35 -42.14 -2.30
CA LEU A 166 -18.97 -40.73 -2.12
C LEU A 166 -19.28 -40.19 -0.72
N ASP A 167 -20.43 -40.55 -0.15
CA ASP A 167 -20.88 -40.14 1.18
C ASP A 167 -19.95 -40.64 2.30
N TYR A 168 -19.38 -41.83 2.14
CA TYR A 168 -18.43 -42.39 3.11
C TYR A 168 -17.13 -41.60 3.12
N TRP A 169 -16.52 -41.42 1.94
CA TRP A 169 -15.22 -40.77 1.80
C TRP A 169 -15.28 -39.28 2.14
N PHE A 170 -16.35 -38.58 1.75
CA PHE A 170 -16.51 -37.14 2.03
C PHE A 170 -17.19 -36.83 3.37
N SER A 171 -17.29 -37.79 4.30
CA SER A 171 -17.77 -37.55 5.66
C SER A 171 -16.75 -37.89 6.76
N ARG A 172 -15.58 -38.44 6.40
CA ARG A 172 -14.57 -38.95 7.34
C ARG A 172 -13.17 -38.45 7.01
N SER A 173 -12.36 -38.31 8.05
CA SER A 173 -10.91 -38.14 7.90
C SER A 173 -10.21 -39.46 7.59
N ASN A 174 -8.97 -39.39 7.09
CA ASN A 174 -8.19 -40.60 6.84
C ASN A 174 -7.87 -41.35 8.15
N GLU A 175 -7.70 -40.66 9.28
CA GLU A 175 -7.52 -41.29 10.60
C GLU A 175 -8.76 -42.08 11.04
N MET A 176 -9.97 -41.56 10.81
CA MET A 176 -11.21 -42.29 11.10
C MET A 176 -11.33 -43.56 10.27
N ILE A 177 -11.02 -43.48 8.96
CA ILE A 177 -11.06 -44.63 8.06
C ILE A 177 -9.99 -45.66 8.48
N LEU A 178 -8.77 -45.22 8.81
CA LEU A 178 -7.71 -46.10 9.29
C LEU A 178 -8.12 -46.85 10.56
N ALA A 179 -8.78 -46.20 11.51
CA ALA A 179 -9.31 -46.83 12.71
C ALA A 179 -10.44 -47.83 12.41
N GLU A 180 -11.29 -47.56 11.41
CA GLU A 180 -12.35 -48.48 10.97
C GLU A 180 -11.74 -49.75 10.34
N LEU A 181 -10.68 -49.64 9.51
CA LEU A 181 -9.98 -50.77 8.89
C LEU A 181 -9.41 -51.79 9.90
N GLU A 182 -9.15 -51.39 11.14
CA GLU A 182 -8.68 -52.30 12.20
C GLU A 182 -9.79 -53.21 12.76
N SER A 183 -11.05 -52.84 12.57
CA SER A 183 -12.19 -53.47 13.24
C SER A 183 -13.31 -53.92 12.32
N GLU A 184 -13.34 -53.42 11.08
CA GLU A 184 -14.37 -53.68 10.08
C GLU A 184 -13.75 -54.03 8.73
N ASP A 185 -14.44 -54.89 7.96
CA ASP A 185 -14.08 -55.20 6.58
C ASP A 185 -14.67 -54.14 5.63
N VAL A 186 -13.99 -52.99 5.56
CA VAL A 186 -14.44 -51.84 4.74
C VAL A 186 -14.10 -52.03 3.26
N LEU A 187 -12.94 -52.61 2.95
CA LEU A 187 -12.41 -52.73 1.58
C LEU A 187 -12.66 -54.10 0.93
N GLY A 188 -13.30 -55.04 1.64
CA GLY A 188 -13.56 -56.40 1.15
C GLY A 188 -12.31 -57.27 1.03
N VAL A 189 -11.20 -56.86 1.65
CA VAL A 189 -9.89 -57.53 1.60
C VAL A 189 -9.24 -57.52 2.98
N ASP A 190 -8.42 -58.55 3.27
CA ASP A 190 -7.68 -58.63 4.53
C ASP A 190 -6.51 -57.65 4.54
N VAL A 191 -6.68 -56.56 5.30
CA VAL A 191 -5.66 -55.51 5.50
C VAL A 191 -4.90 -55.64 6.83
N SER A 192 -5.17 -56.69 7.63
CA SER A 192 -4.60 -56.84 8.97
C SER A 192 -3.07 -57.01 8.98
N GLY A 193 -2.51 -57.53 7.88
CA GLY A 193 -1.08 -57.73 7.69
C GLY A 193 -0.34 -56.51 7.13
N LEU A 194 -1.05 -55.45 6.72
CA LEU A 194 -0.48 -54.26 6.12
C LEU A 194 0.03 -53.28 7.17
N SER A 195 1.10 -52.56 6.83
CA SER A 195 1.57 -51.39 7.57
C SER A 195 0.59 -50.22 7.46
N ASP A 196 0.69 -49.26 8.38
CA ASP A 196 -0.14 -48.05 8.33
C ASP A 196 0.08 -47.24 7.04
N GLU A 197 1.30 -47.24 6.50
CA GLU A 197 1.64 -46.58 5.23
C GLU A 197 0.93 -47.23 4.05
N GLU A 198 0.91 -48.57 3.98
CA GLU A 198 0.18 -49.33 2.97
C GLU A 198 -1.34 -49.13 3.08
N LYS A 199 -1.88 -49.09 4.30
CA LYS A 199 -3.30 -48.77 4.54
C LYS A 199 -3.63 -47.34 4.11
N LEU A 200 -2.76 -46.38 4.40
CA LEU A 200 -2.94 -44.99 3.98
C LEU A 200 -2.88 -44.85 2.45
N ALA A 201 -2.00 -45.59 1.76
CA ALA A 201 -1.99 -45.63 0.30
C ALA A 201 -3.31 -46.17 -0.28
N LEU A 202 -3.88 -47.23 0.30
CA LEU A 202 -5.22 -47.72 -0.07
C LEU A 202 -6.32 -46.68 0.17
N ILE A 203 -6.24 -45.93 1.27
CA ILE A 203 -7.18 -44.84 1.60
C ILE A 203 -7.05 -43.69 0.60
N ASP A 204 -5.84 -43.26 0.26
CA ASP A 204 -5.58 -42.20 -0.71
C ASP A 204 -6.07 -42.60 -2.11
N TYR A 205 -5.81 -43.84 -2.53
CA TYR A 205 -6.38 -44.41 -3.76
C TYR A 205 -7.91 -44.46 -3.71
N GLY A 206 -8.50 -45.02 -2.65
CA GLY A 206 -9.96 -45.10 -2.48
C GLY A 206 -10.64 -43.73 -2.54
N ARG A 207 -10.06 -42.73 -1.89
CA ARG A 207 -10.55 -41.34 -1.97
C ARG A 207 -10.44 -40.78 -3.38
N SER A 208 -9.33 -41.02 -4.09
CA SER A 208 -9.11 -40.55 -5.47
C SER A 208 -10.13 -41.07 -6.48
N LEU A 209 -10.82 -42.19 -6.19
CA LEU A 209 -11.91 -42.71 -7.03
C LEU A 209 -13.20 -41.87 -6.95
N HIS A 210 -13.30 -40.95 -6.00
CA HIS A 210 -14.53 -40.20 -5.70
C HIS A 210 -14.43 -38.68 -5.90
N TYR A 211 -13.35 -38.20 -6.50
CA TYR A 211 -13.23 -36.84 -7.03
C TYR A 211 -12.30 -36.83 -8.24
N ASN A 212 -12.42 -35.82 -9.11
CA ASN A 212 -11.46 -35.63 -10.19
C ASN A 212 -10.17 -35.05 -9.62
N TYR A 213 -9.13 -35.90 -9.49
CA TYR A 213 -7.83 -35.51 -8.97
C TYR A 213 -7.06 -34.62 -9.95
N THR A 214 -6.37 -33.63 -9.41
CA THR A 214 -5.33 -32.85 -10.09
C THR A 214 -4.13 -32.75 -9.14
N ASP A 215 -2.90 -32.71 -9.65
CA ASP A 215 -1.73 -32.45 -8.79
C ASP A 215 -1.44 -30.94 -8.79
N PRO A 216 -1.83 -30.19 -7.74
CA PRO A 216 -1.61 -28.75 -7.70
C PRO A 216 -0.13 -28.39 -7.57
N LEU A 217 0.73 -29.34 -7.20
CA LEU A 217 2.17 -29.13 -7.03
C LEU A 217 2.98 -29.46 -8.30
N ALA A 218 2.36 -30.03 -9.33
CA ALA A 218 3.03 -30.39 -10.58
C ALA A 218 3.69 -29.18 -11.28
N ALA A 219 3.10 -27.99 -11.16
CA ALA A 219 3.65 -26.74 -11.70
C ALA A 219 4.93 -26.29 -10.98
N PHE A 220 5.11 -26.69 -9.72
CA PHE A 220 6.26 -26.35 -8.87
C PHE A 220 7.31 -27.46 -8.80
N ALA A 221 7.03 -28.61 -9.40
CA ALA A 221 8.01 -29.67 -9.51
C ALA A 221 9.23 -29.18 -10.31
N PRO A 222 10.46 -29.50 -9.91
CA PRO A 222 11.64 -29.13 -10.68
C PRO A 222 11.56 -29.65 -12.12
N VAL A 223 11.98 -28.83 -13.07
CA VAL A 223 12.14 -29.23 -14.47
C VAL A 223 13.31 -30.20 -14.53
N GLU A 224 13.06 -31.46 -14.89
CA GLU A 224 14.08 -32.51 -14.92
C GLU A 224 15.29 -32.12 -15.79
N LEU A 225 15.02 -31.52 -16.95
CA LEU A 225 16.04 -31.02 -17.87
C LEU A 225 15.52 -29.78 -18.61
N ALA A 226 16.16 -28.65 -18.38
CA ALA A 226 15.92 -27.40 -19.09
C ALA A 226 16.96 -27.20 -20.20
N THR A 227 16.50 -26.81 -21.39
CA THR A 227 17.38 -26.41 -22.50
C THR A 227 17.30 -24.91 -22.67
N ILE A 228 18.43 -24.24 -22.54
CA ILE A 228 18.51 -22.78 -22.66
C ILE A 228 19.45 -22.47 -23.80
N ASN A 229 18.91 -21.97 -24.92
CA ASN A 229 19.69 -21.70 -26.12
C ASN A 229 19.50 -20.27 -26.61
N GLY A 230 20.44 -19.80 -27.41
CA GLY A 230 20.42 -18.43 -27.90
C GLY A 230 21.52 -18.17 -28.91
N SER A 231 21.66 -16.89 -29.26
CA SER A 231 22.74 -16.41 -30.12
C SER A 231 23.25 -15.07 -29.61
N VAL A 232 24.55 -14.84 -29.75
CA VAL A 232 25.18 -13.56 -29.45
C VAL A 232 25.24 -12.72 -30.72
N ILE A 233 24.58 -11.56 -30.70
CA ILE A 233 24.44 -10.67 -31.86
C ILE A 233 24.99 -9.31 -31.50
N ASN A 234 25.86 -8.75 -32.36
CA ASN A 234 26.23 -7.35 -32.25
C ASN A 234 25.07 -6.49 -32.77
N GLY A 235 24.35 -5.81 -31.90
CA GLY A 235 23.24 -4.93 -32.25
C GLY A 235 23.64 -3.64 -32.98
N THR A 236 24.93 -3.30 -33.00
CA THR A 236 25.46 -2.18 -33.80
C THR A 236 25.57 -2.56 -35.28
N THR A 237 26.08 -3.75 -35.58
CA THR A 237 26.33 -4.23 -36.95
C THR A 237 25.25 -5.19 -37.47
N ASN A 238 24.44 -5.76 -36.58
CA ASN A 238 23.55 -6.91 -36.78
C ASN A 238 24.27 -8.19 -37.24
N GLU A 239 25.55 -8.35 -36.92
CA GLU A 239 26.32 -9.55 -37.21
C GLU A 239 26.39 -10.47 -35.99
N ALA A 240 26.50 -11.79 -36.23
CA ALA A 240 26.69 -12.77 -35.18
C ALA A 240 28.11 -12.68 -34.62
N ILE A 241 28.24 -12.79 -33.30
CA ILE A 241 29.54 -12.93 -32.63
C ILE A 241 29.88 -14.42 -32.59
N THR A 242 30.99 -14.83 -33.22
CA THR A 242 31.33 -16.25 -33.41
C THR A 242 32.38 -16.77 -32.42
N GLU A 243 32.82 -15.94 -31.48
CA GLU A 243 33.86 -16.27 -30.50
C GLU A 243 33.54 -15.59 -29.16
N GLY A 244 33.86 -16.25 -28.06
CA GLY A 244 33.68 -15.73 -26.70
C GLY A 244 33.00 -16.74 -25.78
N GLU A 245 32.93 -16.38 -24.50
CA GLU A 245 32.32 -17.20 -23.46
C GLU A 245 31.00 -16.55 -23.01
N VAL A 246 29.93 -17.34 -23.04
CA VAL A 246 28.64 -17.00 -22.43
C VAL A 246 28.59 -17.64 -21.07
N ARG A 247 28.22 -16.87 -20.04
CA ARG A 247 27.98 -17.38 -18.70
C ARG A 247 26.50 -17.35 -18.39
N LEU A 248 25.90 -18.50 -18.16
CA LEU A 248 24.54 -18.65 -17.67
C LEU A 248 24.55 -18.61 -16.14
N ARG A 249 23.65 -17.84 -15.55
CA ARG A 249 23.39 -17.80 -14.11
C ARG A 249 21.92 -18.02 -13.82
N ALA A 250 21.62 -18.61 -12.67
CA ALA A 250 20.24 -18.72 -12.16
C ALA A 250 20.13 -18.08 -10.78
N PHE A 251 19.03 -17.36 -10.56
CA PHE A 251 18.74 -16.66 -9.32
C PHE A 251 17.39 -17.08 -8.74
N THR A 252 17.26 -17.06 -7.42
CA THR A 252 15.95 -17.09 -6.76
C THR A 252 15.22 -15.75 -6.95
N VAL A 253 13.94 -15.71 -6.58
CA VAL A 253 13.16 -14.46 -6.54
C VAL A 253 13.71 -13.43 -5.54
N GLN A 254 14.55 -13.86 -4.58
CA GLN A 254 15.30 -13.00 -3.66
C GLN A 254 16.65 -12.54 -4.23
N LEU A 255 16.94 -12.80 -5.51
CA LEU A 255 18.17 -12.46 -6.21
C LEU A 255 19.42 -13.15 -5.65
N GLU A 256 19.25 -14.31 -5.01
CA GLU A 256 20.37 -15.16 -4.59
C GLU A 256 20.84 -16.01 -5.79
N GLU A 257 22.13 -15.96 -6.13
CA GLU A 257 22.70 -16.77 -7.21
C GLU A 257 22.81 -18.24 -6.77
N MET A 258 22.07 -19.13 -7.44
CA MET A 258 21.99 -20.56 -7.10
C MET A 258 22.82 -21.44 -8.03
N TYR A 259 23.09 -20.95 -9.24
CA TYR A 259 23.75 -21.71 -10.29
C TYR A 259 24.51 -20.77 -11.23
N SER A 260 25.67 -21.24 -11.70
CA SER A 260 26.47 -20.57 -12.72
C SER A 260 27.20 -21.62 -13.57
N GLU A 261 27.12 -21.49 -14.89
CA GLU A 261 27.82 -22.34 -15.85
C GLU A 261 28.29 -21.49 -17.04
N THR A 262 29.38 -21.90 -17.70
CA THR A 262 29.87 -21.22 -18.90
C THR A 262 29.89 -22.16 -20.10
N THR A 263 29.67 -21.59 -21.28
CA THR A 263 29.83 -22.27 -22.57
C THR A 263 30.45 -21.31 -23.59
N THR A 264 31.00 -21.85 -24.67
CA THR A 264 31.56 -21.04 -25.76
C THR A 264 30.55 -20.85 -26.88
N VAL A 265 30.59 -19.69 -27.51
CA VAL A 265 29.78 -19.43 -28.70
C VAL A 265 30.29 -20.26 -29.88
N ASN A 266 29.37 -20.81 -30.67
CA ASN A 266 29.66 -21.57 -31.88
C ASN A 266 30.02 -20.67 -33.08
N ASP A 267 30.56 -21.27 -34.15
CA ASP A 267 30.92 -20.56 -35.40
C ASP A 267 29.75 -19.82 -36.08
N ASP A 268 28.50 -20.17 -35.75
CA ASP A 268 27.28 -19.52 -36.25
C ASP A 268 26.69 -18.48 -35.27
N GLY A 269 27.38 -18.25 -34.15
CA GLY A 269 26.97 -17.33 -33.09
C GLY A 269 26.03 -17.90 -32.05
N SER A 270 25.67 -19.19 -32.15
CA SER A 270 24.75 -19.85 -31.21
C SER A 270 25.44 -20.34 -29.93
N PHE A 271 24.66 -20.54 -28.87
CA PHE A 271 25.05 -21.23 -27.64
C PHE A 271 23.88 -22.06 -27.08
N GLU A 272 24.19 -23.08 -26.28
CA GLU A 272 23.20 -23.92 -25.60
C GLU A 272 23.73 -24.36 -24.23
N PHE A 273 22.82 -24.41 -23.26
CA PHE A 273 23.00 -25.01 -21.94
C PHE A 273 21.92 -26.07 -21.70
N GLN A 274 22.31 -27.12 -20.99
CA GLN A 274 21.42 -28.19 -20.53
C GLN A 274 21.52 -28.26 -19.01
N VAL A 275 20.47 -27.85 -18.32
CA VAL A 275 20.46 -27.73 -16.85
C VAL A 275 19.49 -28.75 -16.28
N GLU A 276 19.98 -29.64 -15.43
CA GLU A 276 19.17 -30.68 -14.80
C GLU A 276 18.54 -30.20 -13.49
N ASN A 277 17.37 -30.75 -13.16
CA ASN A 277 16.66 -30.55 -11.87
C ASN A 277 16.46 -29.07 -11.50
N VAL A 278 15.97 -28.26 -12.45
CA VAL A 278 15.79 -26.82 -12.28
C VAL A 278 14.55 -26.53 -11.43
N PRO A 279 14.68 -25.95 -10.23
CA PRO A 279 13.55 -25.49 -9.43
C PRO A 279 12.70 -24.47 -10.20
N SER A 280 11.38 -24.51 -9.97
CA SER A 280 10.41 -23.67 -10.70
C SER A 280 10.54 -22.17 -10.42
N ASP A 281 11.23 -21.78 -9.34
CA ASP A 281 11.44 -20.39 -8.92
C ASP A 281 12.76 -19.79 -9.46
N TRP A 282 13.54 -20.57 -10.21
CA TRP A 282 14.80 -20.09 -10.80
C TRP A 282 14.57 -19.20 -12.00
N VAL A 283 15.24 -18.04 -11.98
CA VAL A 283 15.29 -17.10 -13.09
C VAL A 283 16.68 -17.09 -13.69
N PHE A 284 16.76 -17.38 -14.98
CA PHE A 284 18.03 -17.44 -15.71
C PHE A 284 18.36 -16.11 -16.38
N LEU A 285 19.65 -15.76 -16.34
CA LEU A 285 20.25 -14.63 -17.05
C LEU A 285 21.57 -15.10 -17.63
N ALA A 286 21.86 -14.73 -18.88
CA ALA A 286 23.18 -14.91 -19.47
C ALA A 286 23.96 -13.60 -19.50
N ASP A 287 25.25 -13.66 -19.21
CA ASP A 287 26.19 -12.56 -19.44
C ASP A 287 27.27 -12.93 -20.45
N PHE A 288 27.74 -11.91 -21.16
CA PHE A 288 28.79 -12.02 -22.17
C PHE A 288 29.66 -10.76 -22.12
N ALA A 289 30.98 -10.95 -22.07
CA ALA A 289 31.95 -9.87 -22.12
C ALA A 289 32.26 -9.50 -23.58
N TYR A 290 32.16 -8.22 -23.91
CA TYR A 290 32.47 -7.70 -25.24
C TYR A 290 33.15 -6.33 -25.13
N GLY A 291 34.41 -6.26 -25.55
CA GLY A 291 35.28 -5.12 -25.21
C GLY A 291 35.48 -5.04 -23.70
N ASP A 292 35.37 -3.82 -23.15
CA ASP A 292 35.47 -3.55 -21.71
C ASP A 292 34.11 -3.62 -20.99
N LEU A 293 33.05 -4.04 -21.69
CA LEU A 293 31.68 -4.06 -21.18
C LEU A 293 31.16 -5.50 -21.01
N THR A 294 30.35 -5.69 -19.97
CA THR A 294 29.53 -6.90 -19.81
C THR A 294 28.10 -6.60 -20.25
N PHE A 295 27.55 -7.47 -21.09
CA PHE A 295 26.16 -7.40 -21.56
C PHE A 295 25.39 -8.56 -20.94
N ASN A 296 24.14 -8.30 -20.57
CA ASN A 296 23.24 -9.31 -20.03
C ASN A 296 22.08 -9.53 -21.01
N SER A 297 21.60 -10.76 -21.09
CA SER A 297 20.33 -11.07 -21.72
C SER A 297 19.15 -10.52 -20.91
N ASN A 298 17.95 -10.62 -21.47
CA ASN A 298 16.74 -10.60 -20.66
C ASN A 298 16.68 -11.85 -19.77
N ALA A 299 15.99 -11.72 -18.65
CA ALA A 299 15.68 -12.84 -17.77
C ALA A 299 14.71 -13.82 -18.45
N VAL A 300 14.95 -15.11 -18.30
CA VAL A 300 14.04 -16.18 -18.76
C VAL A 300 13.77 -17.17 -17.64
N GLN A 301 12.61 -17.81 -17.68
CA GLN A 301 12.25 -18.92 -16.79
C GLN A 301 11.87 -20.12 -17.66
N VAL A 302 11.98 -21.31 -17.09
CA VAL A 302 11.57 -22.57 -17.71
C VAL A 302 10.56 -23.26 -16.79
N THR A 303 9.66 -24.01 -17.38
CA THR A 303 8.64 -24.77 -16.65
C THR A 303 8.54 -26.18 -17.19
N ASN A 304 7.81 -27.07 -16.51
CA ASN A 304 7.55 -28.40 -17.05
C ASN A 304 6.74 -28.37 -18.36
N ALA A 305 5.93 -27.33 -18.58
CA ALA A 305 5.20 -27.12 -19.84
C ALA A 305 6.10 -26.55 -20.94
N GLU A 306 7.07 -25.72 -20.57
CA GLU A 306 8.02 -25.05 -21.47
C GLU A 306 9.46 -25.24 -20.96
N PRO A 307 10.06 -26.43 -21.14
CA PRO A 307 11.40 -26.74 -20.64
C PRO A 307 12.51 -26.16 -21.55
N VAL A 308 12.14 -25.45 -22.62
CA VAL A 308 13.08 -24.85 -23.58
C VAL A 308 12.88 -23.35 -23.60
N ALA A 309 13.93 -22.59 -23.28
CA ALA A 309 13.92 -21.13 -23.32
C ALA A 309 14.90 -20.60 -24.37
N GLN A 310 14.46 -19.59 -25.13
CA GLN A 310 15.30 -18.84 -26.04
C GLN A 310 15.83 -17.57 -25.37
N MET A 311 17.13 -17.34 -25.48
CA MET A 311 17.82 -16.25 -24.82
C MET A 311 18.78 -15.55 -25.79
N PRO A 312 18.26 -14.67 -26.68
CA PRO A 312 19.14 -13.84 -27.49
C PRO A 312 19.93 -12.89 -26.59
N LEU A 313 21.21 -12.72 -26.91
CA LEU A 313 22.11 -11.80 -26.21
C LEU A 313 22.60 -10.75 -27.21
N PHE A 314 22.40 -9.48 -26.86
CA PHE A 314 22.82 -8.36 -27.70
C PHE A 314 24.03 -7.67 -27.08
N VAL A 315 25.13 -7.64 -27.81
CA VAL A 315 26.31 -6.80 -27.52
C VAL A 315 26.32 -5.62 -28.47
N PHE A 316 27.09 -4.59 -28.14
CA PHE A 316 27.12 -3.37 -28.93
C PHE A 316 28.53 -2.82 -28.92
N ASP A 317 28.95 -2.24 -30.05
CA ASP A 317 30.19 -1.48 -30.12
C ASP A 317 30.09 -0.25 -29.20
N THR A 318 31.22 0.41 -28.96
CA THR A 318 31.26 1.64 -28.16
C THR A 318 31.44 2.88 -29.04
N THR A 319 30.96 4.02 -28.55
CA THR A 319 31.17 5.34 -29.14
C THR A 319 31.53 6.35 -28.05
N ALA A 320 32.41 7.30 -28.41
CA ALA A 320 32.77 8.45 -27.59
C ALA A 320 32.25 9.77 -28.18
N ASP A 321 31.36 9.72 -29.18
CA ASP A 321 30.78 10.91 -29.80
C ASP A 321 29.60 11.44 -28.94
N PRO A 322 29.74 12.57 -28.24
CA PRO A 322 28.67 13.10 -27.38
C PRO A 322 27.50 13.67 -28.17
N SER A 323 27.63 13.90 -29.49
CA SER A 323 26.55 14.45 -30.32
C SER A 323 25.37 13.49 -30.50
N VAL A 324 25.55 12.23 -30.11
CA VAL A 324 24.51 11.19 -30.14
C VAL A 324 23.62 11.22 -28.90
N ILE A 325 23.94 12.06 -27.91
CA ILE A 325 23.22 12.14 -26.64
C ILE A 325 22.20 13.27 -26.69
N ALA A 326 20.99 12.98 -26.23
CA ALA A 326 19.93 13.95 -26.07
C ALA A 326 19.20 13.74 -24.74
N ILE A 327 18.60 14.82 -24.24
CA ILE A 327 17.66 14.78 -23.12
C ILE A 327 16.28 14.97 -23.71
N ASP A 328 15.53 13.88 -23.89
CA ASP A 328 14.18 13.94 -24.45
C ASP A 328 13.25 14.75 -23.54
N ARG A 329 13.52 14.70 -22.23
CA ARG A 329 12.67 15.34 -21.23
C ARG A 329 13.44 15.67 -19.96
N LEU A 330 13.26 16.90 -19.47
CA LEU A 330 13.72 17.36 -18.17
C LEU A 330 12.51 17.80 -17.33
N HIS A 331 12.16 17.02 -16.30
CA HIS A 331 11.06 17.35 -15.40
C HIS A 331 11.58 17.89 -14.08
N MET A 332 11.19 19.10 -13.73
CA MET A 332 11.61 19.78 -12.49
C MET A 332 10.42 19.90 -11.54
N ILE A 333 10.60 19.48 -10.29
CA ILE A 333 9.68 19.71 -9.19
C ILE A 333 10.36 20.71 -8.25
N LEU A 334 9.71 21.84 -8.05
CA LEU A 334 10.20 22.94 -7.22
C LEU A 334 9.39 22.97 -5.93
N THR A 335 10.06 22.68 -4.81
CA THR A 335 9.44 22.63 -3.49
C THR A 335 10.05 23.69 -2.58
N PHE A 336 9.24 24.66 -2.16
CA PHE A 336 9.69 25.70 -1.23
C PHE A 336 9.76 25.17 0.19
N ALA A 337 10.89 25.40 0.86
CA ALA A 337 11.10 25.13 2.27
C ALA A 337 11.57 26.42 2.99
N GLU A 338 11.77 26.38 4.30
CA GLU A 338 12.21 27.55 5.05
C GLU A 338 13.60 28.03 4.57
N GLY A 339 13.63 29.18 3.89
CA GLY A 339 14.85 29.85 3.39
C GLY A 339 15.53 29.18 2.19
N ARG A 340 14.91 28.16 1.58
CA ARG A 340 15.49 27.40 0.47
C ARG A 340 14.43 26.86 -0.50
N LEU A 341 14.87 26.60 -1.72
CA LEU A 341 14.14 25.89 -2.75
C LEU A 341 14.79 24.50 -2.91
N MET A 342 14.02 23.45 -2.67
CA MET A 342 14.41 22.09 -3.04
C MET A 342 14.00 21.84 -4.48
N VAL A 343 14.95 21.45 -5.32
CA VAL A 343 14.73 21.12 -6.73
C VAL A 343 14.95 19.62 -6.91
N SER A 344 13.97 18.95 -7.52
CA SER A 344 14.11 17.56 -7.99
C SER A 344 13.93 17.52 -9.49
N GLU A 345 14.95 17.05 -10.20
CA GLU A 345 15.03 17.00 -11.65
C GLU A 345 15.07 15.56 -12.13
N LEU A 346 14.13 15.17 -12.99
CA LEU A 346 14.15 13.90 -13.68
C LEU A 346 14.60 14.11 -15.13
N TYR A 347 15.79 13.62 -15.44
CA TYR A 347 16.36 13.54 -16.77
C TYR A 347 15.97 12.23 -17.43
N VAL A 348 15.55 12.29 -18.68
CA VAL A 348 15.35 11.13 -19.55
C VAL A 348 16.39 11.20 -20.66
N TYR A 349 17.51 10.51 -20.48
CA TYR A 349 18.62 10.47 -21.44
C TYR A 349 18.36 9.44 -22.54
N THR A 350 18.66 9.86 -23.76
CA THR A 350 18.53 9.05 -24.98
C THR A 350 19.87 8.98 -25.68
N ASN A 351 20.25 7.77 -26.08
CA ASN A 351 21.36 7.52 -26.98
C ASN A 351 20.81 7.26 -28.40
N LEU A 352 21.08 8.18 -29.31
CA LEU A 352 20.64 8.13 -30.71
C LEU A 352 21.49 7.19 -31.59
N ALA A 353 22.65 6.76 -31.10
CA ALA A 353 23.51 5.81 -31.79
C ALA A 353 23.01 4.37 -31.62
N THR A 354 23.50 3.49 -32.49
CA THR A 354 23.37 2.02 -32.32
C THR A 354 24.52 1.43 -31.49
N ALA A 355 25.44 2.26 -30.98
CA ALA A 355 26.58 1.90 -30.15
C ALA A 355 26.42 2.45 -28.73
N VAL A 356 27.03 1.80 -27.74
CA VAL A 356 27.02 2.24 -26.33
C VAL A 356 27.89 3.48 -26.19
N PHE A 357 27.34 4.56 -25.63
CA PHE A 357 28.15 5.72 -25.32
C PHE A 357 28.89 5.50 -24.00
N VAL A 358 30.22 5.61 -24.04
CA VAL A 358 31.12 5.36 -22.92
C VAL A 358 31.79 6.63 -22.39
N GLY A 359 31.27 7.80 -22.77
CA GLY A 359 31.89 9.09 -22.43
C GLY A 359 32.80 9.64 -23.53
N GLU A 360 33.01 10.95 -23.52
CA GLU A 360 33.84 11.65 -24.53
C GLU A 360 35.33 11.29 -24.44
N SER A 361 35.81 10.91 -23.24
CA SER A 361 37.16 10.37 -23.03
C SER A 361 37.38 9.01 -23.71
N GLY A 362 36.29 8.27 -23.96
CA GLY A 362 36.32 6.86 -24.34
C GLY A 362 36.45 5.89 -23.16
N ASP A 363 36.53 6.41 -21.92
CA ASP A 363 36.61 5.64 -20.68
C ASP A 363 35.47 6.04 -19.75
N PHE A 364 34.55 5.11 -19.48
CA PHE A 364 33.36 5.38 -18.68
C PHE A 364 33.69 5.63 -17.20
N ASP A 365 34.85 5.15 -16.72
CA ASP A 365 35.33 5.45 -15.36
C ASP A 365 35.74 6.93 -15.22
N GLU A 366 36.06 7.61 -16.34
CA GLU A 366 36.31 9.06 -16.41
C GLU A 366 35.04 9.88 -16.67
N GLY A 367 33.86 9.24 -16.70
CA GLY A 367 32.56 9.90 -16.86
C GLY A 367 31.90 9.64 -18.22
N THR A 368 30.59 9.52 -18.20
CA THR A 368 29.72 9.20 -19.34
C THR A 368 28.82 10.39 -19.66
N VAL A 369 27.58 10.41 -19.14
CA VAL A 369 26.67 11.55 -19.28
C VAL A 369 26.93 12.57 -18.19
N GLU A 370 27.01 13.83 -18.59
CA GLU A 370 27.14 14.97 -17.68
C GLU A 370 25.79 15.54 -17.22
N VAL A 371 25.77 16.01 -15.98
CA VAL A 371 24.69 16.75 -15.33
C VAL A 371 25.23 18.11 -14.92
N GLY A 372 24.72 19.16 -15.55
CA GLY A 372 24.98 20.54 -15.12
C GLY A 372 24.25 20.83 -13.80
N LEU A 373 24.85 21.67 -12.96
CA LEU A 373 24.19 22.18 -11.76
C LEU A 373 24.19 23.72 -11.74
N PRO A 374 23.13 24.35 -11.22
CA PRO A 374 23.11 25.79 -11.06
C PRO A 374 24.09 26.23 -9.97
N THR A 375 24.57 27.47 -10.08
CA THR A 375 25.47 28.05 -9.07
C THR A 375 24.78 28.13 -7.71
N GLY A 376 25.46 27.66 -6.66
CA GLY A 376 24.93 27.67 -5.29
C GLY A 376 24.10 26.44 -4.92
N ALA A 377 24.07 25.41 -5.78
CA ALA A 377 23.45 24.13 -5.45
C ALA A 377 24.17 23.44 -4.28
N GLU A 378 23.40 23.06 -3.26
CA GLU A 378 23.86 22.33 -2.08
C GLU A 378 23.07 21.01 -1.93
N ASN A 379 23.55 20.10 -1.07
CA ASN A 379 22.87 18.83 -0.76
C ASN A 379 22.51 17.98 -1.98
N VAL A 380 23.40 17.95 -2.98
CA VAL A 380 23.21 17.22 -4.23
C VAL A 380 23.10 15.72 -3.96
N SER A 381 22.11 15.08 -4.56
CA SER A 381 21.93 13.63 -4.54
C SER A 381 21.44 13.12 -5.89
N PHE A 382 21.81 11.88 -6.20
CA PHE A 382 21.51 11.23 -7.46
C PHE A 382 20.83 9.89 -7.21
N GLN A 383 19.81 9.58 -8.00
CA GLN A 383 19.18 8.28 -8.04
C GLN A 383 18.97 7.86 -9.49
N ARG A 384 19.16 6.57 -9.78
CA ARG A 384 19.12 6.02 -11.13
C ARG A 384 17.92 5.09 -11.29
N GLY A 385 17.21 5.24 -12.40
CA GLY A 385 16.24 4.29 -12.92
C GLY A 385 16.70 3.78 -14.28
N PHE A 386 16.45 2.50 -14.57
CA PHE A 386 16.84 1.87 -15.83
C PHE A 386 15.63 1.59 -16.71
N GLY A 387 15.80 1.75 -18.03
CA GLY A 387 14.74 1.53 -19.00
C GLY A 387 13.62 2.58 -18.94
N THR A 388 12.42 2.21 -19.35
CA THR A 388 11.29 3.15 -19.49
C THR A 388 10.37 3.24 -18.27
N SER A 389 10.57 2.42 -17.24
CA SER A 389 9.79 2.49 -15.99
C SER A 389 10.33 3.60 -15.09
N LEU A 390 9.42 4.34 -14.46
CA LEU A 390 9.70 5.40 -13.48
C LEU A 390 9.33 4.97 -12.05
N ASP A 391 9.04 3.69 -11.85
CA ASP A 391 8.47 3.19 -10.60
C ASP A 391 9.56 2.76 -9.60
N SER A 392 10.81 2.66 -10.05
CA SER A 392 11.95 2.24 -9.23
C SER A 392 13.18 3.09 -9.50
N PHE A 393 13.68 3.72 -8.45
CA PHE A 393 14.94 4.45 -8.43
C PHE A 393 15.83 3.89 -7.32
N ILE A 394 17.10 3.71 -7.62
CA ILE A 394 18.12 3.29 -6.66
C ILE A 394 19.14 4.41 -6.42
N PRO A 395 19.67 4.59 -5.21
CA PRO A 395 20.72 5.57 -4.94
C PRO A 395 21.92 5.37 -5.87
N ALA A 396 22.40 6.45 -6.48
CA ALA A 396 23.54 6.43 -7.38
C ALA A 396 24.70 7.22 -6.78
N THR A 397 25.70 6.53 -6.26
CA THR A 397 26.82 7.15 -5.54
C THR A 397 28.10 7.27 -6.35
N GLU A 398 28.13 6.71 -7.56
CA GLU A 398 29.32 6.59 -8.41
C GLU A 398 29.49 7.79 -9.36
N PHE A 399 29.03 8.97 -8.95
CA PHE A 399 29.19 10.20 -9.74
C PHE A 399 30.55 10.82 -9.50
N ILE A 400 31.16 11.32 -10.56
CA ILE A 400 32.41 12.10 -10.50
C ILE A 400 32.11 13.58 -10.65
N GLN A 401 32.83 14.42 -9.91
CA GLN A 401 32.68 15.87 -10.02
C GLN A 401 33.47 16.39 -11.21
N THR A 402 32.84 17.22 -12.05
CA THR A 402 33.47 17.88 -13.21
C THR A 402 33.62 19.38 -12.96
N ASP A 403 34.23 20.11 -13.90
CA ASP A 403 34.35 21.57 -13.81
C ASP A 403 32.99 22.29 -13.86
N THR A 404 31.99 21.67 -14.51
CA THR A 404 30.67 22.24 -14.82
C THR A 404 29.52 21.59 -14.04
N GLY A 405 29.79 20.51 -13.28
CA GLY A 405 28.78 19.77 -12.54
C GLY A 405 29.27 18.40 -12.12
N TRP A 406 28.57 17.36 -12.58
CA TRP A 406 28.87 15.96 -12.28
C TRP A 406 28.73 15.09 -13.53
N ALA A 407 29.43 13.97 -13.60
CA ALA A 407 29.22 12.96 -14.63
C ALA A 407 28.89 11.61 -13.99
N ASP A 408 27.98 10.88 -14.62
CA ASP A 408 27.70 9.48 -14.30
C ASP A 408 28.86 8.60 -14.82
N THR A 409 29.08 7.42 -14.26
CA THR A 409 30.08 6.44 -14.73
C THR A 409 29.45 5.22 -15.41
N VAL A 410 28.11 5.20 -15.52
CA VAL A 410 27.40 4.09 -16.16
C VAL A 410 27.28 4.28 -17.68
N PRO A 411 27.80 3.36 -18.50
CA PRO A 411 27.69 3.44 -19.96
C PRO A 411 26.24 3.54 -20.44
N LEU A 412 25.97 4.47 -21.37
CA LEU A 412 24.63 4.73 -21.87
C LEU A 412 24.29 3.82 -23.06
N ARG A 413 23.38 2.86 -22.83
CA ARG A 413 22.92 1.91 -23.86
C ARG A 413 22.18 2.63 -25.01
N PRO A 414 22.22 2.09 -26.24
CA PRO A 414 21.39 2.57 -27.35
C PRO A 414 19.90 2.65 -27.02
N GLY A 415 19.21 3.66 -27.56
CA GLY A 415 17.75 3.76 -27.53
C GLY A 415 17.22 4.97 -26.75
N SER A 416 15.92 5.19 -26.92
CA SER A 416 15.19 6.28 -26.26
C SER A 416 14.96 5.99 -24.77
N GLY A 417 15.21 6.97 -23.90
CA GLY A 417 15.00 6.83 -22.46
C GLY A 417 15.85 5.71 -21.85
N SER A 418 17.05 5.49 -22.40
CA SER A 418 18.00 4.48 -21.95
C SER A 418 18.43 4.64 -20.49
N LEU A 419 18.34 5.86 -19.94
CA LEU A 419 18.69 6.18 -18.57
C LEU A 419 17.74 7.25 -18.02
N ASN A 420 17.15 6.96 -16.86
CA ASN A 420 16.43 7.95 -16.06
C ASN A 420 17.30 8.35 -14.88
N LEU A 421 17.55 9.65 -14.72
CA LEU A 421 18.34 10.16 -13.61
C LEU A 421 17.50 11.17 -12.82
N LEU A 422 17.29 10.87 -11.55
CA LEU A 422 16.68 11.80 -10.60
C LEU A 422 17.78 12.51 -9.82
N VAL A 423 17.86 13.82 -9.98
CA VAL A 423 18.84 14.69 -9.34
C VAL A 423 18.12 15.60 -8.38
N SER A 424 18.54 15.67 -7.12
CA SER A 424 17.96 16.59 -6.14
C SER A 424 19.02 17.46 -5.52
N TYR A 425 18.73 18.75 -5.36
CA TYR A 425 19.60 19.72 -4.71
C TYR A 425 18.81 20.88 -4.11
N ASP A 426 19.47 21.66 -3.26
CA ASP A 426 18.91 22.84 -2.61
C ASP A 426 19.52 24.12 -3.17
N LEU A 427 18.70 25.18 -3.26
CA LEU A 427 19.15 26.54 -3.55
C LEU A 427 18.62 27.50 -2.49
N PRO A 428 19.38 28.57 -2.13
CA PRO A 428 18.86 29.62 -1.27
C PRO A 428 17.69 30.34 -1.97
N TYR A 429 16.62 30.60 -1.22
CA TYR A 429 15.43 31.29 -1.74
C TYR A 429 14.80 32.18 -0.68
N ASP A 430 14.44 33.42 -1.05
CA ASP A 430 13.69 34.37 -0.20
C ASP A 430 12.43 34.86 -0.93
N ASP A 431 12.60 35.79 -1.88
CA ASP A 431 11.49 36.39 -2.64
C ASP A 431 11.69 36.42 -4.15
N GLY A 432 12.78 35.84 -4.64
CA GLY A 432 13.02 35.60 -6.05
C GLY A 432 14.31 34.83 -6.28
N LEU A 433 14.40 34.17 -7.43
CA LEU A 433 15.56 33.39 -7.84
C LEU A 433 15.63 33.32 -9.36
N LEU A 434 16.80 33.63 -9.93
CA LEU A 434 17.14 33.22 -11.29
C LEU A 434 17.86 31.87 -11.22
N LEU A 435 17.15 30.82 -11.62
CA LEU A 435 17.72 29.50 -11.82
C LEU A 435 18.33 29.44 -13.22
N ALA A 436 19.66 29.55 -13.30
CA ALA A 436 20.42 29.35 -14.53
C ALA A 436 21.06 27.95 -14.50
N HIS A 437 20.43 27.00 -15.18
CA HIS A 437 20.76 25.59 -15.14
C HIS A 437 21.53 25.16 -16.40
N PRO A 438 22.83 24.82 -16.33
CA PRO A 438 23.61 24.44 -17.50
C PRO A 438 23.07 23.19 -18.17
N LEU A 439 23.09 23.17 -19.51
CA LEU A 439 22.63 22.03 -20.32
C LEU A 439 23.80 21.46 -21.12
N PRO A 440 24.43 20.35 -20.68
CA PRO A 440 25.53 19.73 -21.42
C PRO A 440 25.08 19.10 -22.74
N TYR A 441 23.79 18.77 -22.87
CA TYR A 441 23.20 18.13 -24.04
C TYR A 441 21.93 18.83 -24.51
N PRO A 442 21.56 18.69 -25.80
CA PRO A 442 20.29 19.21 -26.32
C PRO A 442 19.09 18.67 -25.55
N VAL A 443 18.21 19.57 -25.11
CA VAL A 443 16.94 19.23 -24.43
C VAL A 443 15.77 19.46 -25.37
N THR A 444 14.96 18.41 -25.60
CA THR A 444 13.76 18.51 -26.45
C THR A 444 12.64 19.30 -25.76
N SER A 445 12.42 19.03 -24.46
CA SER A 445 11.43 19.75 -23.66
C SER A 445 11.78 19.71 -22.18
N ALA A 446 11.45 20.80 -21.48
CA ALA A 446 11.50 20.86 -20.03
C ALA A 446 10.13 21.23 -19.46
N SER A 447 9.84 20.76 -18.25
CA SER A 447 8.67 21.20 -17.49
C SER A 447 9.03 21.51 -16.05
N ALA A 448 8.42 22.53 -15.47
CA ALA A 448 8.54 22.85 -14.06
C ALA A 448 7.18 22.75 -13.38
N ILE A 449 7.13 22.09 -12.22
CA ILE A 449 5.93 21.94 -11.39
C ILE A 449 6.23 22.51 -10.02
N MET A 450 5.32 23.33 -9.51
CA MET A 450 5.45 23.96 -8.20
C MET A 450 4.08 24.18 -7.55
N ALA A 451 4.07 24.35 -6.24
CA ALA A 451 2.85 24.76 -5.53
C ALA A 451 2.39 26.15 -6.02
N ASN A 452 1.09 26.31 -6.23
CA ASN A 452 0.48 27.60 -6.55
C ASN A 452 0.33 28.43 -5.27
N ALA A 453 1.43 29.02 -4.82
CA ALA A 453 1.56 29.60 -3.49
C ALA A 453 2.29 30.96 -3.50
N GLY A 454 1.90 31.88 -4.39
CA GLY A 454 2.40 33.27 -4.37
C GLY A 454 3.78 33.49 -4.98
N VAL A 455 4.29 32.51 -5.73
CA VAL A 455 5.48 32.63 -6.58
C VAL A 455 5.06 32.39 -8.01
N ASP A 456 5.52 33.24 -8.92
CA ASP A 456 5.23 33.19 -10.35
C ASP A 456 6.51 32.97 -11.18
N VAL A 457 6.36 32.33 -12.33
CA VAL A 457 7.42 32.26 -13.36
C VAL A 457 7.22 33.42 -14.33
N THR A 458 8.24 34.26 -14.48
CA THR A 458 8.13 35.52 -15.26
C THR A 458 8.73 35.45 -16.67
N ASP A 459 9.46 34.39 -16.99
CA ASP A 459 10.07 34.20 -18.32
C ASP A 459 9.03 33.80 -19.38
N GLU A 460 9.03 34.51 -20.51
CA GLU A 460 8.09 34.25 -21.61
C GLU A 460 8.28 32.87 -22.28
N SER A 461 9.48 32.29 -22.19
CA SER A 461 9.77 30.94 -22.72
C SER A 461 9.09 29.82 -21.94
N TRP A 462 8.55 30.10 -20.75
CA TRP A 462 7.86 29.14 -19.89
C TRP A 462 6.35 29.34 -19.97
N VAL A 463 5.69 28.46 -20.72
CA VAL A 463 4.24 28.55 -20.94
C VAL A 463 3.50 27.83 -19.81
N SER A 464 2.74 28.59 -19.02
CA SER A 464 1.87 28.03 -17.97
C SER A 464 0.78 27.14 -18.55
N GLN A 465 0.58 25.98 -17.93
CA GLN A 465 -0.52 25.05 -18.25
C GLN A 465 -1.74 25.26 -17.35
N GLY A 466 -1.71 26.29 -16.50
CA GLY A 466 -2.75 26.61 -15.54
C GLY A 466 -2.65 25.83 -14.22
N ALA A 467 -3.36 26.33 -13.20
CA ALA A 467 -3.38 25.71 -11.89
C ALA A 467 -4.29 24.47 -11.87
N GLN A 468 -3.80 23.39 -11.27
CA GLN A 468 -4.52 22.14 -11.04
C GLN A 468 -4.70 21.94 -9.52
N SER A 469 -5.88 21.49 -9.10
CA SER A 469 -6.17 21.20 -7.70
C SER A 469 -6.18 19.69 -7.48
N THR A 470 -5.50 19.25 -6.42
CA THR A 470 -5.43 17.85 -5.99
C THR A 470 -5.80 17.75 -4.50
N GLY A 471 -5.91 16.52 -3.98
CA GLY A 471 -6.13 16.32 -2.53
C GLY A 471 -4.99 16.85 -1.65
N SER A 472 -3.78 17.01 -2.19
CA SER A 472 -2.58 17.50 -1.50
C SER A 472 -2.31 19.00 -1.67
N GLY A 473 -3.07 19.71 -2.51
CA GLY A 473 -2.89 21.15 -2.73
C GLY A 473 -3.15 21.59 -4.17
N SER A 474 -2.92 22.88 -4.44
CA SER A 474 -2.95 23.44 -5.80
C SER A 474 -1.54 23.58 -6.34
N PHE A 475 -1.33 23.12 -7.56
CA PHE A 475 -0.04 23.16 -8.26
C PHE A 475 -0.20 23.87 -9.60
N VAL A 476 0.87 24.48 -10.08
CA VAL A 476 0.97 25.04 -11.42
C VAL A 476 2.11 24.36 -12.15
N SER A 477 1.91 24.05 -13.42
CA SER A 477 2.96 23.53 -14.29
C SER A 477 3.26 24.49 -15.43
N TYR A 478 4.52 24.50 -15.83
CA TYR A 478 5.06 25.29 -16.93
C TYR A 478 5.81 24.37 -17.89
N ILE A 479 5.78 24.67 -19.18
CA ILE A 479 6.48 23.92 -20.22
C ILE A 479 7.36 24.88 -21.02
N ASN A 480 8.60 24.46 -21.30
CA ASN A 480 9.52 25.13 -22.21
C ASN A 480 9.99 24.13 -23.28
N THR A 481 9.88 24.51 -24.55
CA THR A 481 10.27 23.69 -25.72
C THR A 481 11.35 24.35 -26.59
N GLU A 482 11.85 25.52 -26.18
CA GLU A 482 12.82 26.32 -26.92
C GLU A 482 14.26 26.10 -26.40
N LEU A 483 14.62 24.83 -26.15
CA LEU A 483 15.87 24.45 -25.46
C LEU A 483 16.88 23.67 -26.32
N ALA A 484 16.51 23.27 -27.54
CA ALA A 484 17.34 22.38 -28.37
C ALA A 484 18.75 22.93 -28.69
N ASN A 485 18.96 24.25 -28.61
CA ASN A 485 20.26 24.91 -28.82
C ASN A 485 20.64 25.84 -27.66
N ALA A 486 20.06 25.63 -26.48
CA ALA A 486 20.32 26.48 -25.31
C ALA A 486 21.49 25.91 -24.50
N ASP A 487 22.47 26.75 -24.18
CA ASP A 487 23.60 26.37 -23.29
C ASP A 487 23.16 26.24 -21.82
N ALA A 488 22.03 26.84 -21.47
CA ALA A 488 21.43 26.78 -20.15
C ALA A 488 19.91 26.97 -20.22
N LEU A 489 19.20 26.30 -19.32
CA LEU A 489 17.80 26.55 -18.99
C LEU A 489 17.73 27.68 -17.96
N ASN A 490 17.05 28.77 -18.33
CA ASN A 490 16.82 29.90 -17.43
C ASN A 490 15.37 29.88 -16.93
N LEU A 491 15.17 30.00 -15.63
CA LEU A 491 13.86 30.07 -14.97
C LEU A 491 13.91 31.10 -13.84
N THR A 492 13.10 32.15 -13.96
CA THR A 492 13.01 33.29 -13.05
C THR A 492 11.76 33.14 -12.21
N LEU A 493 11.97 32.81 -10.94
CA LEU A 493 10.95 32.77 -9.91
C LEU A 493 10.87 34.15 -9.25
N ASP A 494 9.67 34.72 -9.18
CA ASP A 494 9.39 36.00 -8.51
C ASP A 494 8.25 35.86 -7.51
N GLY A 495 8.45 36.35 -6.30
CA GLY A 495 7.46 36.32 -5.22
C GLY A 495 7.89 35.51 -4.00
N ARG A 496 7.17 35.72 -2.89
CA ARG A 496 7.39 35.01 -1.63
C ARG A 496 6.42 33.85 -1.50
N PRO A 497 6.89 32.61 -1.21
CA PRO A 497 6.00 31.49 -1.00
C PRO A 497 5.08 31.77 0.20
N THR A 498 3.78 31.57 0.00
CA THR A 498 2.78 31.64 1.08
C THR A 498 2.65 30.31 1.82
N GLN A 499 3.17 29.24 1.24
CA GLN A 499 3.18 27.88 1.76
C GLN A 499 4.55 27.26 1.52
N ILE A 500 5.09 26.59 2.54
CA ILE A 500 6.35 25.85 2.50
C ILE A 500 6.13 24.41 2.94
N THR A 501 7.04 23.52 2.60
CA THR A 501 7.00 22.11 2.99
C THR A 501 8.02 21.84 4.10
N ASP A 502 7.61 21.12 5.14
CA ASP A 502 8.51 20.67 6.21
C ASP A 502 9.32 19.41 5.79
N ALA A 503 10.24 18.97 6.66
CA ALA A 503 11.04 17.77 6.40
C ALA A 503 10.21 16.47 6.30
N ALA A 504 8.96 16.47 6.79
CA ALA A 504 8.04 15.35 6.70
C ALA A 504 7.09 15.44 5.49
N GLY A 505 7.27 16.43 4.61
CA GLY A 505 6.45 16.62 3.41
C GLY A 505 5.12 17.33 3.66
N ASN A 506 4.88 17.87 4.87
CA ASN A 506 3.63 18.56 5.18
C ASN A 506 3.68 20.03 4.73
N ALA A 507 2.57 20.49 4.16
CA ALA A 507 2.43 21.87 3.76
C ALA A 507 2.10 22.77 4.96
N LEU A 508 2.98 23.74 5.25
CA LEU A 508 2.86 24.69 6.34
C LEU A 508 2.67 26.12 5.81
N PRO A 509 1.80 26.93 6.43
CA PRO A 509 1.71 28.36 6.11
C PRO A 509 3.00 29.08 6.55
N VAL A 510 3.50 30.00 5.73
CA VAL A 510 4.69 30.80 6.08
C VAL A 510 4.34 31.78 7.20
N ARG A 511 5.03 31.67 8.35
CA ARG A 511 4.85 32.58 9.50
C ARG A 511 5.52 33.93 9.24
N ASN A 512 4.73 34.99 9.19
CA ASN A 512 5.22 36.36 9.00
C ASN A 512 5.51 37.05 10.35
N GLN A 513 6.78 37.03 10.79
CA GLN A 513 7.22 37.68 12.03
C GLN A 513 6.95 39.19 12.07
N THR A 514 6.97 39.89 10.93
CA THR A 514 6.64 41.33 10.88
C THR A 514 5.17 41.59 11.21
N THR A 515 4.25 40.73 10.77
CA THR A 515 2.83 40.84 11.14
C THR A 515 2.64 40.56 12.63
N GLU A 516 3.36 39.58 13.20
CA GLU A 516 3.31 39.30 14.63
C GLU A 516 3.93 40.44 15.47
N LEU A 517 5.01 41.07 15.02
CA LEU A 517 5.61 42.24 15.66
C LEU A 517 4.72 43.49 15.54
N ILE A 518 4.01 43.67 14.42
CA ILE A 518 3.03 44.75 14.26
C ILE A 518 1.83 44.50 15.15
N VAL A 519 1.29 43.29 15.21
CA VAL A 519 0.18 42.93 16.10
C VAL A 519 0.60 43.07 17.57
N GLY A 520 1.78 42.58 17.93
CA GLY A 520 2.36 42.76 19.26
C GLY A 520 2.62 44.23 19.60
N GLY A 521 3.12 45.01 18.65
CA GLY A 521 3.36 46.44 18.79
C GLY A 521 2.07 47.25 18.93
N VAL A 522 1.04 46.94 18.14
CA VAL A 522 -0.29 47.56 18.23
C VAL A 522 -0.95 47.19 19.56
N ALA A 523 -0.86 45.93 19.99
CA ALA A 523 -1.36 45.48 21.28
C ALA A 523 -0.64 46.20 22.45
N LEU A 524 0.68 46.36 22.35
CA LEU A 524 1.48 47.11 23.33
C LEU A 524 1.06 48.59 23.40
N VAL A 525 0.89 49.25 22.26
CA VAL A 525 0.43 50.65 22.19
C VAL A 525 -0.98 50.79 22.76
N ALA A 526 -1.89 49.85 22.45
CA ALA A 526 -3.24 49.83 23.01
C ALA A 526 -3.22 49.65 24.54
N MET A 527 -2.39 48.74 25.07
CA MET A 527 -2.22 48.56 26.52
C MET A 527 -1.66 49.81 27.20
N LEU A 528 -0.67 50.47 26.59
CA LEU A 528 -0.12 51.72 27.10
C LEU A 528 -1.15 52.86 27.10
N ALA A 529 -1.99 52.94 26.07
CA ALA A 529 -3.07 53.92 25.98
C ALA A 529 -4.15 53.68 27.05
N VAL A 530 -4.54 52.42 27.29
CA VAL A 530 -5.46 52.04 28.38
C VAL A 530 -4.84 52.37 29.74
N GLY A 531 -3.57 52.04 29.96
CA GLY A 531 -2.84 52.38 31.18
C GLY A 531 -2.79 53.89 31.42
N PHE A 532 -2.49 54.69 30.39
CA PHE A 532 -2.50 56.15 30.48
C PHE A 532 -3.89 56.70 30.83
N PHE A 533 -4.94 56.18 30.18
CA PHE A 533 -6.32 56.56 30.47
C PHE A 533 -6.72 56.26 31.92
N LEU A 534 -6.37 55.08 32.42
CA LEU A 534 -6.64 54.69 33.81
C LEU A 534 -5.90 55.59 34.82
N VAL A 535 -4.63 55.93 34.56
CA VAL A 535 -3.85 56.86 35.39
C VAL A 535 -4.43 58.27 35.36
N GLN A 536 -4.86 58.76 34.19
CA GLN A 536 -5.48 60.07 34.05
C GLN A 536 -6.81 60.15 34.81
N ARG A 537 -7.64 59.10 34.71
CA ARG A 537 -8.90 58.97 35.45
C ARG A 537 -8.67 58.93 36.96
N TRP A 538 -7.62 58.23 37.41
CA TRP A 538 -7.25 58.16 38.82
C TRP A 538 -6.79 59.51 39.37
N ARG A 539 -6.03 60.28 38.57
CA ARG A 539 -5.62 61.65 38.92
C ARG A 539 -6.81 62.62 39.04
N THR A 540 -7.80 62.50 38.17
CA THR A 540 -9.01 63.36 38.25
C THR A 540 -9.96 62.97 39.39
N ALA A 541 -9.90 61.74 39.89
CA ALA A 541 -10.73 61.26 41.00
C ALA A 541 -10.19 61.67 42.39
N LEU A 542 -8.93 62.12 42.48
CA LEU A 542 -8.27 62.51 43.74
C LEU A 542 -8.41 64.00 44.10
N VAL A 543 -9.12 64.80 43.30
CA VAL A 543 -9.49 66.18 43.65
C VAL A 543 -10.99 66.25 43.91
N GLY A 544 -11.38 66.00 45.17
CA GLY A 544 -12.75 66.11 45.63
C GLY A 544 -13.24 67.56 45.75
N PRO A 545 -14.56 67.82 45.63
CA PRO A 545 -15.13 69.16 45.56
C PRO A 545 -15.42 69.77 46.95
N THR A 546 -15.26 71.09 47.09
CA THR A 546 -15.67 71.86 48.28
C THR A 546 -16.98 72.63 48.03
N ASP A 547 -17.89 72.54 49.01
CA ASP A 547 -19.25 73.07 49.07
C ASP A 547 -19.41 74.59 48.84
N ALA A 548 -20.54 75.01 48.24
CA ALA A 548 -21.36 76.12 48.75
C ALA A 548 -22.72 76.26 48.01
N VAL A 549 -23.74 76.56 48.80
CA VAL A 549 -25.18 76.71 48.55
C VAL A 549 -25.55 78.03 47.82
N THR A 550 -26.64 78.06 47.00
CA THR A 550 -27.75 79.06 47.06
C THR A 550 -28.73 79.02 45.85
N ILE A 551 -29.99 78.64 46.17
CA ILE A 551 -31.34 79.16 45.76
C ILE A 551 -31.84 79.14 44.28
N SER A 552 -32.74 78.16 44.06
CA SER A 552 -34.07 78.11 43.41
C SER A 552 -34.60 79.20 42.47
N GLN A 553 -35.20 78.78 41.33
CA GLN A 553 -36.62 79.02 40.94
C GLN A 553 -37.07 78.11 39.75
N PRO A 554 -38.40 77.90 39.50
CA PRO A 554 -38.97 76.56 39.23
C PRO A 554 -39.79 76.38 37.92
N ARG A 555 -40.24 75.11 37.71
CA ARG A 555 -41.30 74.57 36.79
C ARG A 555 -40.79 74.12 35.41
N THR A 556 -41.14 72.96 34.84
CA THR A 556 -42.24 71.99 35.05
C THR A 556 -41.79 70.57 34.67
N ALA A 557 -42.36 69.56 35.35
CA ALA A 557 -42.14 68.14 35.11
C ALA A 557 -42.91 67.58 33.90
N ALA A 558 -42.28 66.64 33.19
CA ALA A 558 -42.88 65.54 32.44
C ALA A 558 -42.00 64.28 32.67
N PRO A 559 -42.56 63.06 32.73
CA PRO A 559 -41.97 61.93 33.45
C PRO A 559 -40.83 61.23 32.68
N PRO A 560 -39.94 60.48 33.38
CA PRO A 560 -38.85 59.75 32.74
C PRO A 560 -39.37 58.51 32.02
N ARG A 561 -38.95 58.31 30.77
CA ARG A 561 -38.92 56.99 30.12
C ARG A 561 -37.61 56.31 30.50
N GLN A 562 -37.71 55.12 31.08
CA GLN A 562 -36.62 54.15 31.15
C GLN A 562 -36.10 53.84 29.73
N PRO A 563 -34.78 53.75 29.50
CA PRO A 563 -34.22 52.89 28.47
C PRO A 563 -34.04 51.45 29.00
N ALA A 564 -34.34 50.49 28.13
CA ALA A 564 -34.41 49.05 28.35
C ALA A 564 -33.04 48.38 28.61
N PRO A 565 -33.01 47.17 29.23
CA PRO A 565 -31.80 46.36 29.35
C PRO A 565 -31.33 45.87 27.96
N SER A 566 -30.02 45.99 27.69
CA SER A 566 -29.41 45.46 26.47
C SER A 566 -29.05 43.98 26.65
N THR A 567 -29.70 43.12 25.87
CA THR A 567 -29.63 41.65 25.88
C THR A 567 -28.26 41.05 25.49
N SER A 568 -27.24 41.87 25.21
CA SER A 568 -25.92 41.42 24.76
C SER A 568 -25.01 40.98 25.91
N ASP A 569 -25.03 41.70 27.03
CA ASP A 569 -24.12 41.44 28.16
C ASP A 569 -24.58 40.21 28.98
N ASP A 570 -25.90 40.02 29.10
CA ASP A 570 -26.48 38.85 29.75
C ASP A 570 -26.18 37.55 28.99
N LYS A 571 -26.06 37.59 27.65
CA LYS A 571 -25.71 36.42 26.82
C LYS A 571 -24.28 35.95 27.08
N LYS A 572 -23.32 36.88 27.12
CA LYS A 572 -21.91 36.55 27.37
C LYS A 572 -21.72 35.99 28.76
N ALA A 573 -22.38 36.58 29.76
CA ALA A 573 -22.33 36.09 31.14
C ALA A 573 -22.91 34.66 31.27
N LEU A 574 -24.01 34.36 30.57
CA LEU A 574 -24.63 33.03 30.60
C LEU A 574 -23.81 31.98 29.84
N LEU A 575 -23.18 32.33 28.71
CA LEU A 575 -22.28 31.42 27.99
C LEU A 575 -21.04 31.08 28.82
N GLN A 576 -20.48 32.07 29.51
CA GLN A 576 -19.33 31.87 30.37
C GLN A 576 -19.67 31.01 31.59
N ALA A 577 -20.83 31.23 32.22
CA ALA A 577 -21.29 30.38 33.32
C ALA A 577 -21.52 28.91 32.92
N ILE A 578 -21.91 28.64 31.65
CA ILE A 578 -22.02 27.26 31.15
C ILE A 578 -20.63 26.65 30.95
N ALA A 579 -19.66 27.40 30.42
CA ALA A 579 -18.29 26.92 30.24
C ALA A 579 -17.62 26.59 31.58
N GLU A 580 -17.77 27.47 32.59
CA GLU A 580 -17.24 27.24 33.95
C GLU A 580 -17.90 26.01 34.61
N LEU A 581 -19.20 25.79 34.37
CA LEU A 581 -19.90 24.61 34.88
C LEU A 581 -19.45 23.31 34.17
N ASP A 582 -19.16 23.37 32.87
CA ASP A 582 -18.64 22.24 32.09
C ASP A 582 -17.23 21.85 32.57
N GLU A 583 -16.36 22.84 32.83
CA GLU A 583 -15.02 22.61 33.41
C GLU A 583 -15.09 22.00 34.82
N ALA A 584 -16.00 22.48 35.68
CA ALA A 584 -16.16 21.94 37.03
C ALA A 584 -16.66 20.48 37.05
N TYR A 585 -17.50 20.08 36.08
CA TYR A 585 -17.94 18.69 35.93
C TYR A 585 -16.81 17.79 35.38
N GLU A 586 -16.05 18.25 34.38
CA GLU A 586 -14.88 17.52 33.88
C GLU A 586 -13.79 17.34 34.95
N ALA A 587 -13.65 18.32 35.86
CA ALA A 587 -12.78 18.24 37.03
C ALA A 587 -13.32 17.33 38.16
N GLY A 588 -14.54 16.81 38.03
CA GLY A 588 -15.19 15.93 39.01
C GLY A 588 -15.64 16.64 40.30
N GLU A 589 -15.78 17.97 40.26
CA GLU A 589 -16.15 18.79 41.44
C GLU A 589 -17.66 18.84 41.68
N ILE A 590 -18.47 18.38 40.72
CA ILE A 590 -19.95 18.38 40.77
C ILE A 590 -20.47 17.01 40.31
N GLU A 591 -21.47 16.49 41.01
CA GLU A 591 -22.13 15.22 40.69
C GLU A 591 -23.01 15.34 39.43
N GLU A 592 -23.09 14.28 38.63
CA GLU A 592 -23.73 14.30 37.30
C GLU A 592 -25.19 14.79 37.31
N GLU A 593 -25.97 14.38 38.31
CA GLU A 593 -27.38 14.79 38.43
C GLU A 593 -27.53 16.31 38.69
N GLU A 594 -26.63 16.87 39.49
CA GLU A 594 -26.59 18.31 39.80
C GLU A 594 -26.07 19.12 38.62
N TYR A 595 -25.04 18.62 37.92
CA TYR A 595 -24.52 19.22 36.69
C TYR A 595 -25.60 19.33 35.61
N GLN A 596 -26.33 18.24 35.34
CA GLN A 596 -27.38 18.24 34.31
C GLN A 596 -28.50 19.23 34.64
N GLN A 597 -28.90 19.33 35.92
CA GLN A 597 -29.94 20.26 36.34
C GLN A 597 -29.51 21.72 36.19
N GLN A 598 -28.33 22.09 36.69
CA GLN A 598 -27.82 23.46 36.61
C GLN A 598 -27.55 23.88 35.16
N ARG A 599 -27.02 22.97 34.35
CA ARG A 599 -26.75 23.22 32.93
C ARG A 599 -28.02 23.42 32.12
N GLN A 600 -29.06 22.66 32.41
CA GLN A 600 -30.35 22.81 31.75
C GLN A 600 -31.00 24.16 32.11
N GLU A 601 -30.87 24.62 33.36
CA GLU A 601 -31.38 25.92 33.80
C GLU A 601 -30.63 27.09 33.14
N LEU A 602 -29.30 27.02 33.07
CA LEU A 602 -28.48 28.04 32.39
C LEU A 602 -28.77 28.07 30.88
N LYS A 603 -28.94 26.92 30.23
CA LYS A 603 -29.34 26.86 28.81
C LYS A 603 -30.75 27.40 28.58
N ALA A 604 -31.70 27.15 29.48
CA ALA A 604 -33.04 27.72 29.40
C ALA A 604 -33.02 29.25 29.52
N ARG A 605 -32.21 29.77 30.45
CA ARG A 605 -32.01 31.22 30.62
C ARG A 605 -31.30 31.84 29.42
N LEU A 606 -30.28 31.18 28.86
CA LEU A 606 -29.60 31.64 27.65
C LEU A 606 -30.57 31.68 26.46
N THR A 607 -31.39 30.66 26.28
CA THR A 607 -32.41 30.59 25.22
C THR A 607 -33.44 31.71 25.37
N ALA A 608 -33.84 32.04 26.59
CA ALA A 608 -34.78 33.12 26.88
C ALA A 608 -34.23 34.53 26.58
N VAL A 609 -32.91 34.70 26.53
CA VAL A 609 -32.25 35.96 26.14
C VAL A 609 -31.84 35.92 24.65
N TRP A 610 -31.77 34.73 24.04
CA TRP A 610 -31.35 34.53 22.64
C TRP A 610 -32.39 34.95 21.60
N HIS A 611 -33.68 34.83 21.93
CA HIS A 611 -34.82 35.36 21.19
C HIS A 611 -35.22 36.75 21.67
#